data_AF-A0A7S1NUU7-F1
#
_entry.id   AF-A0A7S1NUU7-F1
#
_cell.length_a   1.000
_cell.length_b   1.000
_cell.length_c   1.000
_cell.angle_alpha   90.00
_cell.angle_beta   90.00
_cell.angle_gamma   90.00
#
_symmetry.space_group_name_H-M   'P 1'
#
loop_
_entity.id
_entity.type
_entity.pdbx_description
1 polymer ?
#
loop_
_entity_poly.entity_id
_entity_poly.type
_entity_poly.pdbx_seq_one_letter_code
_entity_poly.pdbx_strand_id
1 'polypeptide(L)'
;RRMIAGTYALSGALILVTGAMFVRNVLTAFTQTLLWSLTFFVASPAASAAYLTVSEIFPMEMRAQAIAFFYAVGTAIGGLLAPVLFGALVATASRVNVMWGYVLGATLMVAAAAVEWVLGVDAERRSLEDVAPPLGQAATEWTVG
;
A
#
# COMPACT_ATOMS: atom_id res chain seq x y z
N ARG A 1 -4.60 12.52 -1.31
CA ARG A 1 -3.16 12.33 -0.99
C ARG A 1 -2.83 12.31 0.50
N ARG A 2 -3.28 13.31 1.28
CA ARG A 2 -2.90 13.44 2.72
C ARG A 2 -3.32 12.23 3.56
N MET A 3 -4.50 11.67 3.27
CA MET A 3 -5.01 10.49 3.97
C MET A 3 -4.15 9.24 3.70
N ILE A 4 -3.77 9.01 2.44
CA ILE A 4 -2.97 7.83 2.04
C ILE A 4 -1.55 7.94 2.59
N ALA A 5 -0.88 9.08 2.43
CA ALA A 5 0.46 9.29 2.97
C ALA A 5 0.50 9.16 4.51
N GLY A 6 -0.49 9.74 5.20
CA GLY A 6 -0.57 9.68 6.67
C GLY A 6 -0.78 8.26 7.20
N THR A 7 -1.66 7.48 6.57
CA THR A 7 -1.93 6.09 6.97
C THR A 7 -0.75 5.16 6.69
N TYR A 8 -0.05 5.32 5.56
CA TYR A 8 1.19 4.57 5.29
C TYR A 8 2.31 4.92 6.28
N ALA A 9 2.52 6.20 6.56
CA ALA A 9 3.55 6.65 7.51
C ALA A 9 3.26 6.14 8.93
N LEU A 10 2.00 6.24 9.39
CA LEU A 10 1.59 5.76 10.71
C LEU A 10 1.73 4.23 10.82
N SER A 11 1.33 3.50 9.78
CA SER A 11 1.47 2.04 9.74
C SER A 11 2.94 1.61 9.77
N GLY A 12 3.81 2.31 9.04
CA GLY A 12 5.26 2.08 9.09
C GLY A 12 5.83 2.32 10.50
N ALA A 13 5.41 3.39 11.17
CA ALA A 13 5.79 3.66 12.55
C ALA A 13 5.32 2.56 13.52
N LEU A 14 4.07 2.07 13.38
CA LEU A 14 3.54 0.98 14.19
C LEU A 14 4.33 -0.33 14.00
N ILE A 15 4.74 -0.65 12.77
CA ILE A 15 5.60 -1.81 12.51
C ILE A 15 6.97 -1.66 13.19
N LEU A 16 7.60 -0.48 13.12
CA LEU A 16 8.88 -0.24 13.80
C LEU A 16 8.78 -0.39 15.31
N VAL A 17 7.73 0.19 15.92
CA VAL A 17 7.48 0.07 17.36
C VAL A 17 7.26 -1.38 17.74
N THR A 18 6.45 -2.11 16.97
CA THR A 18 6.18 -3.54 17.18
C THR A 18 7.47 -4.35 17.11
N GLY A 19 8.32 -4.12 16.09
CA GLY A 19 9.60 -4.79 15.97
C GLY A 19 10.56 -4.45 17.12
N ALA A 20 10.63 -3.19 17.56
CA ALA A 20 11.45 -2.79 18.69
C ALA A 20 11.01 -3.47 19.99
N MET A 21 9.70 -3.61 20.22
CA MET A 21 9.14 -4.36 21.33
C MET A 21 9.41 -5.87 21.22
N PHE A 22 9.39 -6.42 19.99
CA PHE A 22 9.67 -7.83 19.73
C PHE A 22 11.10 -8.24 20.12
N VAL A 23 12.10 -7.39 19.81
CA VAL A 23 13.51 -7.62 20.20
C VAL A 23 13.68 -7.60 21.72
N ARG A 24 12.99 -6.70 22.41
CA ARG A 24 13.02 -6.59 23.87
C ARG A 24 12.29 -7.73 24.59
N ASN A 25 11.68 -8.66 23.85
CA ASN A 25 10.96 -9.81 24.38
C ASN A 25 9.85 -9.44 25.39
N VAL A 26 9.23 -8.27 25.20
CA VAL A 26 8.11 -7.80 26.05
C VAL A 26 6.74 -8.18 25.49
N LEU A 27 6.70 -8.79 24.30
CA LEU A 27 5.47 -9.16 23.61
C LEU A 27 5.15 -10.64 23.82
N THR A 28 3.91 -10.90 24.23
CA THR A 28 3.27 -12.22 24.15
C THR A 28 2.71 -12.46 22.75
N ALA A 29 2.41 -13.71 22.40
CA ALA A 29 1.76 -14.06 21.13
C ALA A 29 0.45 -13.28 20.92
N PHE A 30 -0.34 -13.08 21.98
CA PHE A 30 -1.57 -12.30 21.93
C PHE A 30 -1.31 -10.82 21.60
N THR A 31 -0.40 -10.18 22.35
CA THR A 31 -0.08 -8.76 22.14
C THR A 31 0.57 -8.51 20.78
N GLN A 32 1.37 -9.46 20.29
CA GLN A 32 1.96 -9.40 18.95
C GLN A 32 0.87 -9.38 17.87
N THR A 33 -0.07 -10.33 17.95
CA THR A 33 -1.20 -10.40 17.02
C THR A 33 -2.06 -9.15 17.09
N LEU A 34 -2.30 -8.59 18.28
CA LEU A 34 -3.05 -7.35 18.45
C LEU A 34 -2.36 -6.15 17.76
N LEU A 35 -1.05 -6.01 17.94
CA LEU A 35 -0.28 -4.93 17.28
C LEU A 35 -0.29 -5.07 15.76
N TRP A 36 -0.18 -6.29 15.24
CA TRP A 36 -0.33 -6.55 13.81
C TRP A 36 -1.73 -6.22 13.31
N SER A 37 -2.78 -6.67 13.99
CA SER A 37 -4.16 -6.35 13.63
C SER A 37 -4.42 -4.84 13.61
N LEU A 38 -3.90 -4.11 14.60
CA LEU A 38 -3.99 -2.65 14.64
C LEU A 38 -3.26 -2.00 13.45
N THR A 39 -2.07 -2.49 13.12
CA THR A 39 -1.31 -2.01 11.97
C THR A 39 -2.09 -2.23 10.67
N PHE A 40 -2.63 -3.42 10.44
CA PHE A 40 -3.45 -3.72 9.26
C PHE A 40 -4.73 -2.87 9.21
N PHE A 41 -5.35 -2.64 10.37
CA PHE A 41 -6.51 -1.76 10.47
C PHE A 41 -6.17 -0.33 10.02
N VAL A 42 -5.07 0.24 10.51
CA VAL A 42 -4.61 1.59 10.12
C VAL A 42 -4.18 1.66 8.66
N ALA A 43 -3.64 0.58 8.10
CA ALA A 43 -3.24 0.51 6.70
C ALA A 43 -4.44 0.37 5.73
N SER A 44 -5.56 -0.20 6.19
CA SER A 44 -6.71 -0.53 5.34
C SER A 44 -7.33 0.65 4.56
N PRO A 45 -7.47 1.88 5.12
CA PRO A 45 -8.06 3.00 4.39
C PRO A 45 -7.20 3.45 3.21
N ALA A 46 -5.88 3.37 3.34
CA ALA A 46 -4.93 3.66 2.25
C ALA A 46 -5.13 2.69 1.08
N ALA A 47 -5.22 1.39 1.38
CA ALA A 47 -5.42 0.36 0.36
C ALA A 47 -6.75 0.55 -0.40
N SER A 48 -7.84 0.86 0.30
CA SER A 48 -9.14 1.11 -0.33
C SER A 48 -9.15 2.38 -1.19
N ALA A 49 -8.52 3.47 -0.72
CA ALA A 49 -8.45 4.72 -1.48
C ALA A 49 -7.56 4.60 -2.72
N ALA A 50 -6.47 3.85 -2.64
CA ALA A 50 -5.60 3.58 -3.78
C ALA A 50 -6.35 2.81 -4.89
N TYR A 51 -7.20 1.84 -4.52
CA TYR A 51 -8.02 1.12 -5.48
C TYR A 51 -8.94 2.05 -6.27
N LEU A 52 -9.64 2.96 -5.58
CA LEU A 52 -10.51 3.96 -6.23
C LEU A 52 -9.69 4.88 -7.15
N THR A 53 -8.56 5.38 -6.66
CA THR A 53 -7.65 6.26 -7.42
C THR A 53 -7.17 5.60 -8.72
N VAL A 54 -6.78 4.32 -8.68
CA VAL A 54 -6.40 3.56 -9.89
C VAL A 54 -7.61 3.37 -10.80
N SER A 55 -8.79 3.09 -10.24
CA SER A 55 -10.00 2.95 -11.05
C SER A 55 -10.37 4.27 -11.77
N GLU A 56 -10.09 5.42 -11.17
CA GLU A 56 -10.46 6.73 -11.73
C GLU A 56 -9.45 7.27 -12.73
N ILE A 57 -8.15 7.00 -12.55
CA ILE A 57 -7.09 7.51 -13.44
C ILE A 57 -7.04 6.77 -14.78
N PHE A 58 -7.38 5.47 -14.80
CA PHE A 58 -7.28 4.67 -16.02
C PHE A 58 -8.60 4.60 -16.81
N PRO A 59 -8.55 4.69 -18.15
CA PRO A 59 -9.72 4.49 -19.01
C PRO A 59 -10.42 3.16 -18.72
N MET A 60 -11.76 3.13 -18.88
CA MET A 60 -12.61 1.98 -18.56
C MET A 60 -12.13 0.68 -19.22
N GLU A 61 -11.60 0.77 -20.43
CA GLU A 61 -11.12 -0.37 -21.22
C GLU A 61 -9.85 -1.01 -20.64
N MET A 62 -8.97 -0.22 -20.00
CA MET A 62 -7.68 -0.68 -19.46
C MET A 62 -7.70 -0.92 -17.94
N ARG A 63 -8.75 -0.48 -17.25
CA ARG A 63 -8.88 -0.55 -15.79
C ARG A 63 -8.72 -1.97 -15.23
N ALA A 64 -9.36 -2.96 -15.86
CA ALA A 64 -9.32 -4.34 -15.41
C ALA A 64 -7.89 -4.94 -15.48
N GLN A 65 -7.17 -4.65 -16.56
CA GLN A 65 -5.79 -5.13 -16.74
C GLN A 65 -4.83 -4.45 -15.76
N ALA A 66 -4.98 -3.14 -15.52
CA ALA A 66 -4.17 -2.41 -14.55
C ALA A 66 -4.36 -2.97 -13.12
N ILE A 67 -5.61 -3.16 -12.68
CA ILE A 67 -5.91 -3.74 -11.36
C ILE A 67 -5.35 -5.16 -11.25
N ALA A 68 -5.53 -6.01 -12.27
CA ALA A 68 -5.02 -7.37 -12.28
C ALA A 68 -3.48 -7.40 -12.17
N PHE A 69 -2.79 -6.50 -12.89
CA PHE A 69 -1.34 -6.38 -12.81
C PHE A 69 -0.86 -5.96 -11.42
N PHE A 70 -1.44 -4.90 -10.85
CA PHE A 70 -1.08 -4.45 -9.49
C PHE A 70 -1.40 -5.51 -8.43
N TYR A 71 -2.53 -6.21 -8.56
CA TYR A 71 -2.89 -7.31 -7.66
C TYR A 71 -1.90 -8.47 -7.78
N ALA A 72 -1.52 -8.87 -9.00
CA ALA A 72 -0.58 -9.96 -9.23
C ALA A 72 0.81 -9.62 -8.67
N VAL A 73 1.33 -8.42 -8.95
CA VAL A 73 2.63 -7.96 -8.44
C VAL A 73 2.60 -7.83 -6.92
N GLY A 74 1.55 -7.20 -6.36
CA GLY A 74 1.38 -7.06 -4.92
C GLY A 74 1.30 -8.40 -4.20
N THR A 75 0.57 -9.37 -4.77
CA THR A 75 0.47 -10.73 -4.24
C THR A 75 1.77 -11.51 -4.38
N ALA A 76 2.51 -11.34 -5.48
CA ALA A 76 3.82 -11.98 -5.65
C ALA A 76 4.81 -11.47 -4.59
N ILE A 77 4.88 -10.15 -4.38
CA ILE A 77 5.82 -9.56 -3.43
C ILE A 77 5.37 -9.83 -1.98
N GLY A 78 4.13 -9.45 -1.64
CA GLY A 78 3.63 -9.54 -0.27
C GLY A 78 3.22 -10.95 0.14
N GLY A 79 2.67 -11.74 -0.77
CA GLY A 79 2.14 -13.08 -0.49
C GLY A 79 3.16 -14.21 -0.67
N LEU A 80 4.06 -14.13 -1.66
CA LEU A 80 5.06 -15.16 -1.89
C LEU A 80 6.42 -14.80 -1.26
N LEU A 81 6.96 -13.61 -1.55
CA LEU A 81 8.31 -13.27 -1.08
C LEU A 81 8.36 -12.99 0.43
N ALA A 82 7.34 -12.34 1.00
CA ALA A 82 7.38 -11.99 2.43
C ALA A 82 7.40 -13.22 3.35
N PRO A 83 6.57 -14.28 3.18
CA PRO A 83 6.66 -15.48 4.01
C PRO A 83 7.99 -16.23 3.85
N VAL A 84 8.56 -16.26 2.65
CA VAL A 84 9.89 -16.86 2.41
C VAL A 84 10.97 -16.10 3.17
N LEU A 85 10.96 -14.77 3.07
CA LEU A 85 11.90 -13.91 3.79
C LEU A 85 11.76 -14.07 5.31
N PHE A 86 10.55 -13.87 5.85
CA PHE A 86 10.32 -13.98 7.29
C PHE A 86 10.53 -15.40 7.82
N GLY A 87 10.23 -16.44 7.02
CA GLY A 87 10.54 -17.82 7.35
C GLY A 87 12.04 -18.06 7.51
N ALA A 88 12.86 -17.55 6.58
CA ALA A 88 14.32 -17.62 6.67
C ALA A 88 14.86 -16.83 7.88
N LEU A 89 14.32 -15.62 8.14
CA LEU A 89 14.72 -14.81 9.30
C LEU A 89 14.37 -15.49 10.63
N VAL A 90 13.18 -16.07 10.74
CA VAL A 90 12.74 -16.79 11.95
C VAL A 90 13.57 -18.06 12.17
N ALA A 91 13.96 -18.76 11.09
CA ALA A 91 14.82 -19.94 11.18
C ALA A 91 16.21 -19.65 11.79
N THR A 92 16.68 -18.39 11.76
CA THR A 92 17.94 -18.01 12.41
C THR A 92 17.86 -17.97 13.94
N ALA A 93 16.67 -18.12 14.53
CA ALA A 93 16.39 -17.99 15.97
C ALA A 93 16.85 -16.65 16.61
N SER A 94 17.20 -15.66 15.80
CA SER A 94 17.62 -14.32 16.25
C SER A 94 16.49 -13.32 16.11
N ARG A 95 16.07 -12.73 17.23
CA ARG A 95 15.04 -11.67 17.25
C ARG A 95 15.50 -10.41 16.51
N VAL A 96 16.81 -10.14 16.52
CA VAL A 96 17.39 -9.00 15.81
C VAL A 96 17.29 -9.19 14.29
N ASN A 97 17.43 -10.42 13.80
CA ASN A 97 17.26 -10.70 12.37
C ASN A 97 15.80 -10.49 11.93
N VAL A 98 14.84 -10.92 12.74
CA VAL A 98 13.41 -10.66 12.50
C VAL A 98 13.10 -9.16 12.54
N MET A 99 13.75 -8.40 13.44
CA MET A 99 13.64 -6.94 13.49
C MET A 99 14.07 -6.26 12.20
N TRP A 100 15.14 -6.74 11.55
CA TRP A 100 15.52 -6.22 10.24
C TRP A 100 14.44 -6.43 9.19
N GLY A 101 13.67 -7.52 9.27
CA GLY A 101 12.46 -7.72 8.47
C GLY A 101 11.39 -6.64 8.72
N TYR A 102 11.12 -6.31 9.99
CA TYR A 102 10.19 -5.23 10.33
C TYR A 102 10.69 -3.85 9.88
N VAL A 103 11.99 -3.58 10.03
CA VAL A 103 12.61 -2.33 9.55
C VAL A 103 12.49 -2.20 8.04
N LEU A 104 12.74 -3.29 7.29
CA LEU A 104 12.55 -3.31 5.85
C LEU A 104 11.09 -2.99 5.49
N GLY A 105 10.13 -3.67 6.09
CA GLY A 105 8.70 -3.43 5.85
C GLY A 105 8.30 -1.98 6.14
N ALA A 106 8.70 -1.45 7.29
CA ALA A 106 8.41 -0.07 7.65
C ALA A 106 9.06 0.95 6.72
N THR A 107 10.31 0.70 6.29
CA THR A 107 11.02 1.57 5.35
C THR A 107 10.27 1.62 4.01
N LEU A 108 9.77 0.47 3.53
CA LEU A 108 8.95 0.41 2.31
C LEU A 108 7.63 1.21 2.48
N MET A 109 6.98 1.13 3.64
CA MET A 109 5.76 1.91 3.89
C MET A 109 6.03 3.42 3.93
N VAL A 110 7.11 3.85 4.59
CA VAL A 110 7.49 5.26 4.64
C VAL A 110 7.91 5.77 3.26
N ALA A 111 8.62 4.95 2.47
CA ALA A 111 8.95 5.28 1.09
C ALA A 111 7.68 5.43 0.24
N ALA A 112 6.70 4.54 0.39
CA ALA A 112 5.40 4.65 -0.29
C ALA A 112 4.65 5.93 0.11
N ALA A 113 4.66 6.29 1.41
CA ALA A 113 4.09 7.54 1.89
C ALA A 113 4.76 8.78 1.26
N ALA A 114 6.09 8.76 1.15
CA ALA A 114 6.86 9.84 0.53
C ALA A 114 6.56 9.95 -0.98
N VAL A 115 6.49 8.81 -1.67
CA VAL A 115 6.13 8.75 -3.10
C VAL A 115 4.72 9.30 -3.32
N GLU A 116 3.73 8.87 -2.54
CA GLU A 116 2.35 9.39 -2.63
C GLU A 116 2.28 10.90 -2.34
N TRP A 117 3.09 11.37 -1.39
CA TRP A 117 3.13 12.79 -1.07
C TRP A 117 3.67 13.64 -2.23
N VAL A 118 4.71 13.17 -2.92
CA VAL A 118 5.35 13.90 -4.02
C VAL A 118 4.63 13.70 -5.36
N LEU A 119 4.25 12.46 -5.68
CA LEU A 119 3.78 12.04 -7.01
C LEU A 119 2.31 11.63 -7.06
N GLY A 120 1.61 11.56 -5.92
CA GLY A 120 0.19 11.19 -5.88
C GLY A 120 -0.66 12.09 -6.78
N VAL A 121 -1.93 11.75 -6.98
CA VAL A 121 -2.92 12.64 -7.59
C VAL A 121 -4.04 12.81 -6.56
N ASP A 122 -4.55 14.03 -6.35
CA ASP A 122 -5.68 14.20 -5.44
C ASP A 122 -6.96 13.74 -6.14
N ALA A 123 -7.29 12.46 -5.95
CA ALA A 123 -8.59 11.88 -6.30
C ALA A 123 -9.68 12.24 -5.26
N GLU A 124 -9.31 12.83 -4.12
CA GLU A 124 -10.28 13.27 -3.11
C GLU A 124 -11.20 14.37 -3.67
N ARG A 125 -12.49 14.06 -3.83
CA ARG A 125 -13.60 14.99 -4.13
C ARG A 125 -13.56 15.70 -5.50
N ARG A 126 -12.91 15.16 -6.52
CA ARG A 126 -13.01 15.69 -7.90
C ARG A 126 -14.01 14.86 -8.72
N SER A 127 -14.84 15.52 -9.51
CA SER A 127 -15.81 14.86 -10.40
C SER A 127 -15.06 14.03 -11.45
N LEU A 128 -15.60 12.85 -11.77
CA LEU A 128 -15.06 11.88 -12.75
C LEU A 128 -14.81 12.49 -14.15
N GLU A 129 -15.45 13.62 -14.42
CA GLU A 129 -15.43 14.35 -15.70
C GLU A 129 -14.17 15.21 -15.91
N ASP A 130 -13.43 15.52 -14.83
CA ASP A 130 -12.21 16.35 -14.85
C ASP A 130 -10.92 15.52 -15.00
N VAL A 131 -10.95 14.23 -14.66
CA VAL A 131 -9.74 13.40 -14.48
C VAL A 131 -9.48 12.49 -15.69
N ALA A 132 -10.52 12.09 -16.41
CA ALA A 132 -10.40 11.28 -17.62
C ALA A 132 -11.44 11.71 -18.66
N PRO A 133 -11.07 12.58 -19.64
CA PRO A 133 -11.92 12.86 -20.77
C PRO A 133 -12.26 11.55 -21.50
N PRO A 134 -13.54 11.21 -21.72
CA PRO A 134 -13.89 9.99 -22.43
C PRO A 134 -13.35 10.04 -23.87
N LEU A 135 -12.73 8.93 -24.31
CA LEU A 135 -12.13 8.75 -25.64
C LEU A 135 -13.08 9.00 -26.83
N GLY A 136 -14.37 9.26 -26.58
CA GLY A 136 -15.38 9.59 -27.60
C GLY A 136 -15.54 11.08 -27.94
N GLN A 137 -15.04 12.02 -27.14
CA GLN A 137 -15.25 13.46 -27.44
C GLN A 137 -14.35 13.99 -28.56
N ALA A 138 -13.16 13.41 -28.77
CA ALA A 138 -12.29 13.78 -29.89
C ALA A 138 -12.82 13.28 -31.25
N ALA A 139 -13.72 12.29 -31.26
CA ALA A 139 -14.24 11.70 -32.49
C ALA A 139 -15.48 12.44 -33.04
N THR A 140 -16.20 13.21 -32.22
CA THR A 140 -17.45 13.88 -32.66
C THR A 140 -17.20 15.24 -33.32
N GLU A 141 -16.04 15.87 -33.13
CA GLU A 141 -15.71 17.17 -33.72
C GLU A 141 -15.43 17.12 -35.23
N TRP A 142 -15.04 15.95 -35.78
CA TRP A 142 -14.70 15.81 -37.20
C TRP A 142 -15.89 15.50 -38.13
N THR A 143 -17.09 15.30 -37.58
CA THR A 143 -18.29 14.92 -38.36
C THR A 143 -19.32 16.04 -38.52
N VAL A 144 -19.01 17.26 -38.07
CA VAL A 144 -19.90 18.43 -38.24
C VAL A 144 -19.08 19.65 -38.68
N GLY A 145 -18.70 19.67 -39.96
CA GLY A 145 -18.02 20.79 -40.62
C GLY A 145 -18.04 20.64 -42.13
#